data_AF-A0A1I3N363-F1
#
_entry.id   AF-A0A1I3N363-F1
#
_cell.length_a   1.000
_cell.length_b   1.000
_cell.length_c   1.000
_cell.angle_alpha   90.00
_cell.angle_beta   90.00
_cell.angle_gamma   90.00
#
_symmetry.space_group_name_H-M   'P 1'
#
loop_
_entity.id
_entity.type
_entity.pdbx_description
1 polymer ?
#
loop_
_entity_poly.entity_id
_entity_poly.type
_entity_poly.pdbx_seq_one_letter_code
_entity_poly.pdbx_strand_id
1 'polypeptide(L)'
;MNRNKFLWTFRYSLINVTYFAAFCTVHAYAAVYLLANGFTNTQVGILLALANIISAVFQPVIAGVIDKPGPLTNRRFILFSVVMILAGSVALLFFHQNKVFIFIVYALIYLIQFSYQPVILALCFEYQKAGCPIYFGLARGLGSASFAVTSAFVGGFVAKSGVNVLLYVNIASMILSALIVFTFKKPKEIDAAGENDGAGSQNSQGAQPEKVAVAHNKISDFARTYPAFMLFLVGTICFFFAHNMINDFMIQIIRGLGGGEKELGYSNFLQAILELPVMALIGFVLKKIASRWMLVFSGAAFFVKMVVLMAAGNLAVYYFSQSFQLFAYAVFVPAAAYYVSETMEELDQVKGQAYITSAITIGGVFSNLISGVILDQLGINPMLLTGTIVCGVGVIIAFVAMKKLPHNTQKI
;
A
#
# COMPACT_ATOMS: atom_id res chain seq x y z
N MET A 1 3.58 30.07 9.69
CA MET A 1 3.22 29.32 8.45
C MET A 1 2.21 30.16 7.67
N ASN A 2 2.44 30.40 6.37
CA ASN A 2 1.60 31.29 5.55
C ASN A 2 0.13 30.79 5.54
N ARG A 3 -0.88 31.66 5.77
CA ARG A 3 -2.30 31.27 6.00
C ARG A 3 -2.85 30.40 4.86
N ASN A 4 -2.45 30.70 3.63
CA ASN A 4 -2.83 29.93 2.43
C ASN A 4 -2.19 28.53 2.40
N LYS A 5 -0.93 28.38 2.84
CA LYS A 5 -0.23 27.09 2.94
C LYS A 5 -0.86 26.17 3.97
N PHE A 6 -1.30 26.72 5.10
CA PHE A 6 -2.06 25.96 6.09
C PHE A 6 -3.39 25.46 5.53
N LEU A 7 -4.16 26.32 4.85
CA LEU A 7 -5.48 25.95 4.32
C LEU A 7 -5.42 24.84 3.27
N TRP A 8 -4.51 24.94 2.29
CA TRP A 8 -4.34 23.92 1.25
C TRP A 8 -3.88 22.58 1.82
N THR A 9 -2.90 22.62 2.71
CA THR A 9 -2.42 21.43 3.42
C THR A 9 -3.54 20.80 4.23
N PHE A 10 -4.28 21.58 5.02
CA PHE A 10 -5.39 21.08 5.83
C PHE A 10 -6.47 20.40 4.99
N ARG A 11 -6.91 21.02 3.89
CA ARG A 11 -7.92 20.44 2.98
C ARG A 11 -7.43 19.13 2.35
N TYR A 12 -6.19 19.09 1.87
CA TYR A 12 -5.61 17.88 1.31
C TYR A 12 -5.40 16.77 2.38
N SER A 13 -5.06 17.16 3.62
CA SER A 13 -5.02 16.24 4.75
C SER A 13 -6.38 15.62 5.03
N LEU A 14 -7.49 16.38 4.95
CA LEU A 14 -8.83 15.82 5.15
C LEU A 14 -9.22 14.79 4.07
N ILE A 15 -8.77 14.98 2.82
CA ILE A 15 -8.93 13.97 1.75
C ILE A 15 -8.21 12.67 2.15
N ASN A 16 -6.96 12.77 2.62
CA ASN A 16 -6.19 11.62 3.10
C ASN A 16 -6.86 10.97 4.32
N VAL A 17 -7.30 11.76 5.30
CA VAL A 17 -7.94 11.27 6.53
C VAL A 17 -9.19 10.46 6.22
N THR A 18 -10.06 10.97 5.34
CA THR A 18 -11.29 10.27 4.92
C THR A 18 -11.00 9.03 4.09
N TYR A 19 -10.01 9.10 3.18
CA TYR A 19 -9.57 7.93 2.41
C TYR A 19 -9.06 6.81 3.33
N PHE A 20 -8.16 7.11 4.26
CA PHE A 20 -7.55 6.10 5.12
C PHE A 20 -8.49 5.55 6.19
N ALA A 21 -9.46 6.35 6.65
CA ALA A 21 -10.54 5.86 7.51
C ALA A 21 -11.43 4.83 6.78
N ALA A 22 -11.81 5.12 5.53
CA ALA A 22 -12.53 4.17 4.66
C ALA A 22 -11.68 2.95 4.28
N PHE A 23 -10.39 3.16 3.99
CA PHE A 23 -9.45 2.08 3.72
C PHE A 23 -9.35 1.12 4.91
N CYS A 24 -9.37 1.63 6.14
CA CYS A 24 -9.41 0.78 7.34
C CYS A 24 -10.62 -0.16 7.34
N THR A 25 -11.83 0.33 7.05
CA THR A 25 -13.05 -0.49 7.15
C THR A 25 -13.18 -1.49 6.00
N VAL A 26 -12.64 -1.17 4.83
CA VAL A 26 -12.70 -2.03 3.63
C VAL A 26 -11.53 -3.00 3.57
N HIS A 27 -10.31 -2.57 3.86
CA HIS A 27 -9.12 -3.41 3.68
C HIS A 27 -8.76 -4.16 4.96
N ALA A 28 -8.51 -3.44 6.06
CA ALA A 28 -8.03 -4.05 7.31
C ALA A 28 -9.08 -4.93 8.01
N TYR A 29 -10.37 -4.76 7.66
CA TYR A 29 -11.49 -5.56 8.15
C TYR A 29 -12.17 -6.38 7.05
N ALA A 30 -11.52 -6.56 5.88
CA ALA A 30 -12.10 -7.29 4.76
C ALA A 30 -12.55 -8.71 5.13
N ALA A 31 -11.62 -9.47 5.73
CA ALA A 31 -11.89 -10.81 6.20
C ALA A 31 -12.99 -10.84 7.27
N VAL A 32 -13.05 -9.85 8.17
CA VAL A 32 -14.09 -9.76 9.21
C VAL A 32 -15.48 -9.65 8.58
N TYR A 33 -15.64 -8.71 7.64
CA TYR A 33 -16.92 -8.49 6.98
C TYR A 33 -17.34 -9.69 6.13
N LEU A 34 -16.43 -10.21 5.30
CA LEU A 34 -16.73 -11.32 4.39
C LEU A 34 -17.02 -12.62 5.16
N LEU A 35 -16.23 -12.98 6.17
CA LEU A 35 -16.50 -14.17 6.98
C LEU A 35 -17.84 -14.08 7.71
N ALA A 36 -18.21 -12.91 8.24
CA ALA A 36 -19.51 -12.71 8.88
C ALA A 36 -20.70 -12.84 7.92
N ASN A 37 -20.48 -12.62 6.62
CA ASN A 37 -21.46 -12.86 5.56
C ASN A 37 -21.36 -14.29 4.97
N GLY A 38 -20.68 -15.20 5.66
CA GLY A 38 -20.65 -16.63 5.35
C GLY A 38 -19.70 -17.02 4.23
N PHE A 39 -18.73 -16.18 3.88
CA PHE A 39 -17.64 -16.57 2.99
C PHE A 39 -16.65 -17.49 3.71
N THR A 40 -16.02 -18.39 2.96
CA THR A 40 -14.89 -19.21 3.43
C THR A 40 -13.57 -18.43 3.29
N ASN A 41 -12.48 -18.87 3.94
CA ASN A 41 -11.19 -18.17 3.83
C ASN A 41 -10.66 -18.22 2.40
N THR A 42 -10.90 -19.32 1.68
CA THR A 42 -10.59 -19.46 0.25
C THR A 42 -11.31 -18.40 -0.58
N GLN A 43 -12.61 -18.19 -0.35
CA GLN A 43 -13.36 -17.19 -1.09
C GLN A 43 -12.93 -15.76 -0.75
N VAL A 44 -12.58 -15.48 0.51
CA VAL A 44 -11.96 -14.22 0.91
C VAL A 44 -10.66 -14.01 0.14
N GLY A 45 -9.76 -14.99 0.15
CA GLY A 45 -8.50 -14.94 -0.58
C GLY A 45 -8.68 -14.70 -2.08
N ILE A 46 -9.60 -15.42 -2.73
CA ILE A 46 -9.92 -15.22 -4.15
C ILE A 46 -10.42 -13.80 -4.41
N LEU A 47 -11.31 -13.26 -3.57
CA LEU A 47 -11.83 -11.90 -3.72
C LEU A 47 -10.70 -10.87 -3.66
N LEU A 48 -9.88 -10.93 -2.61
CA LEU A 48 -8.79 -9.98 -2.38
C LEU A 48 -7.73 -10.07 -3.49
N ALA A 49 -7.39 -11.29 -3.92
CA ALA A 49 -6.46 -11.51 -5.03
C ALA A 49 -6.98 -10.93 -6.34
N LEU A 50 -8.22 -11.25 -6.74
CA LEU A 50 -8.81 -10.73 -7.98
C LEU A 50 -8.91 -9.21 -7.96
N ALA A 51 -9.39 -8.62 -6.87
CA ALA A 51 -9.51 -7.17 -6.76
C ALA A 51 -8.14 -6.47 -6.87
N ASN A 52 -7.10 -7.03 -6.24
CA ASN A 52 -5.73 -6.50 -6.32
C ASN A 52 -5.12 -6.64 -7.73
N ILE A 53 -5.26 -7.80 -8.38
CA ILE A 53 -4.75 -8.00 -9.76
C ILE A 53 -5.42 -7.02 -10.71
N ILE A 54 -6.75 -6.94 -10.67
CA ILE A 54 -7.50 -6.08 -11.59
C ILE A 54 -7.16 -4.61 -11.28
N SER A 55 -7.05 -4.21 -10.00
CA SER A 55 -6.62 -2.85 -9.65
C SER A 55 -5.23 -2.51 -10.19
N ALA A 56 -4.26 -3.42 -10.06
CA ALA A 56 -2.90 -3.19 -10.56
C ALA A 56 -2.87 -2.95 -12.09
N VAL A 57 -3.73 -3.64 -12.85
CA VAL A 57 -3.90 -3.41 -14.30
C VAL A 57 -4.70 -2.14 -14.58
N PHE A 58 -5.69 -1.83 -13.74
CA PHE A 58 -6.59 -0.70 -13.92
C PHE A 58 -5.92 0.66 -13.64
N GLN A 59 -4.99 0.71 -12.68
CA GLN A 59 -4.24 1.90 -12.30
C GLN A 59 -3.55 2.63 -13.49
N PRO A 60 -2.70 1.97 -14.32
CA PRO A 60 -2.08 2.62 -15.46
C PRO A 60 -3.08 3.00 -16.57
N VAL A 61 -4.17 2.23 -16.73
CA VAL A 61 -5.23 2.58 -17.68
C VAL A 61 -5.91 3.88 -17.29
N ILE A 62 -6.28 4.03 -16.02
CA ILE A 62 -6.87 5.27 -15.51
C ILE A 62 -5.90 6.44 -15.60
N ALA A 63 -4.63 6.24 -15.23
CA ALA A 63 -3.61 7.28 -15.38
C ALA A 63 -3.50 7.78 -16.83
N GLY A 64 -3.40 6.87 -17.80
CA GLY A 64 -3.31 7.21 -19.22
C GLY A 64 -4.58 7.85 -19.81
N VAL A 65 -5.75 7.65 -19.19
CA VAL A 65 -6.99 8.35 -19.57
C VAL A 65 -7.03 9.76 -18.96
N ILE A 66 -6.59 9.93 -17.71
CA ILE A 66 -6.54 11.23 -17.03
C ILE A 66 -5.48 12.16 -17.66
N ASP A 67 -4.35 11.61 -18.11
CA ASP A 67 -3.26 12.39 -18.72
C ASP A 67 -3.63 12.97 -20.09
N LYS A 68 -4.69 12.47 -20.73
CA LYS A 68 -5.19 13.00 -22.01
C LYS A 68 -6.09 14.22 -21.77
N PRO A 69 -6.00 15.25 -22.63
CA PRO A 69 -6.93 16.38 -22.57
C PRO A 69 -8.36 15.85 -22.73
N GLY A 70 -9.20 16.07 -21.72
CA GLY A 70 -10.52 15.48 -21.66
C GLY A 70 -11.30 15.84 -20.40
N PRO A 71 -12.54 15.35 -20.29
CA PRO A 71 -13.40 15.65 -19.16
C PRO A 71 -13.00 14.91 -17.88
N LEU A 72 -12.16 13.87 -17.94
CA LEU A 72 -11.75 13.12 -16.76
C LEU A 72 -10.45 13.73 -16.19
N THR A 73 -10.56 14.41 -15.05
CA THR A 73 -9.41 14.92 -14.30
C THR A 73 -9.16 14.09 -13.05
N ASN A 74 -7.98 14.21 -12.42
CA ASN A 74 -7.68 13.56 -11.13
C ASN A 74 -8.82 13.77 -10.12
N ARG A 75 -9.25 15.02 -9.95
CA ARG A 75 -10.35 15.38 -9.04
C ARG A 75 -11.69 14.71 -9.42
N ARG A 76 -12.04 14.64 -10.71
CA ARG A 76 -13.30 14.05 -11.17
C ARG A 76 -13.28 12.53 -11.02
N PHE A 77 -12.16 11.87 -11.29
CA PHE A 77 -11.98 10.45 -11.02
C PHE A 77 -12.10 10.14 -9.53
N ILE A 78 -11.50 10.97 -8.66
CA ILE A 78 -11.65 10.82 -7.20
C ILE A 78 -13.12 10.92 -6.79
N LEU A 79 -13.87 11.92 -7.28
CA LEU A 79 -15.30 12.03 -6.99
C LEU A 79 -16.09 10.81 -7.46
N PHE A 80 -15.81 10.32 -8.68
CA PHE A 80 -16.43 9.12 -9.21
C PHE A 80 -16.16 7.90 -8.31
N SER A 81 -14.91 7.69 -7.91
CA SER A 81 -14.51 6.60 -7.01
C SER A 81 -15.23 6.68 -5.67
N VAL A 82 -15.26 7.88 -5.04
CA VAL A 82 -15.98 8.10 -3.77
C VAL A 82 -17.47 7.78 -3.89
N VAL A 83 -18.13 8.22 -4.97
CA VAL A 83 -19.55 7.94 -5.21
C VAL A 83 -19.78 6.44 -5.43
N MET A 84 -18.92 5.76 -6.18
CA MET A 84 -19.02 4.31 -6.43
C MET A 84 -18.83 3.51 -5.13
N ILE A 85 -17.85 3.86 -4.29
CA ILE A 85 -17.62 3.20 -3.01
C ILE A 85 -18.80 3.44 -2.05
N LEU A 86 -19.32 4.68 -2.02
CA LEU A 86 -20.50 5.04 -1.24
C LEU A 86 -21.72 4.23 -1.68
N ALA A 87 -22.04 4.25 -2.98
CA ALA A 87 -23.18 3.53 -3.54
C ALA A 87 -23.06 2.02 -3.31
N GLY A 88 -21.88 1.43 -3.51
CA GLY A 88 -21.63 0.03 -3.22
C GLY A 88 -21.84 -0.31 -1.74
N SER A 89 -21.35 0.54 -0.83
CA SER A 89 -21.50 0.33 0.62
C SER A 89 -22.96 0.42 1.06
N VAL A 90 -23.72 1.36 0.50
CA VAL A 90 -25.17 1.46 0.73
C VAL A 90 -25.89 0.26 0.13
N ALA A 91 -25.53 -0.19 -1.06
CA ALA A 91 -26.14 -1.37 -1.67
C ALA A 91 -25.90 -2.64 -0.86
N LEU A 92 -24.70 -2.80 -0.30
CA LEU A 92 -24.39 -3.88 0.64
C LEU A 92 -25.30 -3.84 1.87
N LEU A 93 -25.72 -2.66 2.35
CA LEU A 93 -26.68 -2.52 3.47
C LEU A 93 -28.11 -3.01 3.17
N PHE A 94 -28.49 -3.20 1.90
CA PHE A 94 -29.83 -3.67 1.55
C PHE A 94 -29.85 -5.11 1.05
N PHE A 95 -28.76 -5.57 0.43
CA PHE A 95 -28.70 -6.85 -0.28
C PHE A 95 -27.75 -7.87 0.38
N HIS A 96 -27.73 -7.95 1.70
CA HIS A 96 -26.84 -8.84 2.48
C HIS A 96 -27.11 -10.34 2.33
N GLN A 97 -28.25 -10.76 1.76
CA GLN A 97 -28.63 -12.18 1.69
C GLN A 97 -28.02 -12.91 0.48
N ASN A 98 -27.52 -12.18 -0.52
CA ASN A 98 -26.99 -12.77 -1.74
C ASN A 98 -25.45 -12.72 -1.75
N LYS A 99 -24.81 -13.87 -1.50
CA LYS A 99 -23.34 -13.97 -1.49
C LYS A 99 -22.68 -13.55 -2.81
N VAL A 100 -23.28 -13.88 -3.95
CA VAL A 100 -22.72 -13.48 -5.26
C VAL A 100 -22.74 -11.96 -5.41
N PHE A 101 -23.83 -11.33 -4.99
CA PHE A 101 -23.93 -9.87 -4.98
C PHE A 101 -22.87 -9.23 -4.07
N ILE A 102 -22.71 -9.74 -2.84
CA ILE A 102 -21.68 -9.25 -1.92
C ILE A 102 -20.30 -9.38 -2.54
N PHE A 103 -19.98 -10.54 -3.13
CA PHE A 103 -18.68 -10.79 -3.74
C PHE A 103 -18.35 -9.74 -4.82
N ILE A 104 -19.28 -9.53 -5.77
CA ILE A 104 -19.07 -8.60 -6.89
C ILE A 104 -18.93 -7.16 -6.36
N VAL A 105 -19.87 -6.71 -5.54
CA VAL A 105 -19.88 -5.32 -5.05
C VAL A 105 -18.67 -5.04 -4.15
N TYR A 106 -18.32 -5.96 -3.26
CA TYR A 106 -17.17 -5.80 -2.38
C TYR A 106 -15.84 -5.83 -3.15
N ALA A 107 -15.70 -6.73 -4.14
CA ALA A 107 -14.53 -6.75 -5.03
C ALA A 107 -14.39 -5.43 -5.80
N LEU A 108 -15.49 -4.86 -6.30
CA LEU A 108 -15.49 -3.55 -6.97
C LEU A 108 -15.10 -2.42 -6.02
N ILE A 109 -15.65 -2.38 -4.81
CA ILE A 109 -15.27 -1.38 -3.78
C ILE A 109 -13.76 -1.46 -3.51
N TYR A 110 -13.26 -2.67 -3.26
CA TYR A 110 -11.87 -2.91 -2.92
C TYR A 110 -10.93 -2.51 -4.07
N LEU A 111 -11.24 -2.92 -5.30
CA LEU A 111 -10.50 -2.54 -6.51
C LEU A 111 -10.45 -1.02 -6.70
N ILE A 112 -11.59 -0.35 -6.57
CA ILE A 112 -11.69 1.12 -6.74
C ILE A 112 -10.87 1.82 -5.65
N GLN A 113 -10.91 1.33 -4.41
CA GLN A 113 -10.14 1.91 -3.31
C GLN A 113 -8.63 1.88 -3.59
N PHE A 114 -8.08 0.74 -4.06
CA PHE A 114 -6.66 0.65 -4.41
C PHE A 114 -6.29 1.52 -5.62
N SER A 115 -7.20 1.65 -6.59
CA SER A 115 -6.97 2.48 -7.79
C SER A 115 -7.13 3.99 -7.49
N TYR A 116 -7.85 4.33 -6.42
CA TYR A 116 -8.08 5.70 -5.96
C TYR A 116 -6.82 6.30 -5.29
N GLN A 117 -6.05 5.51 -4.54
CA GLN A 117 -4.89 6.02 -3.79
C GLN A 117 -3.84 6.76 -4.63
N PRO A 118 -3.35 6.22 -5.78
CA PRO A 118 -2.34 6.90 -6.58
C PRO A 118 -2.86 8.23 -7.16
N VAL A 119 -4.16 8.33 -7.42
CA VAL A 119 -4.78 9.55 -7.96
C VAL A 119 -4.86 10.66 -6.90
N ILE A 120 -5.01 10.33 -5.61
CA ILE A 120 -4.88 11.32 -4.52
C ILE A 120 -3.48 11.93 -4.49
N LEU A 121 -2.45 11.11 -4.76
CA LEU A 121 -1.07 11.59 -4.84
C LEU A 121 -0.86 12.46 -6.09
N ALA A 122 -1.34 12.02 -7.25
CA ALA A 122 -1.27 12.78 -8.50
C ALA A 122 -1.94 14.17 -8.36
N LEU A 123 -3.12 14.23 -7.70
CA LEU A 123 -3.81 15.48 -7.40
C LEU A 123 -2.95 16.45 -6.56
N CYS A 124 -2.17 15.94 -5.60
CA CYS A 124 -1.26 16.77 -4.81
C CYS A 124 -0.22 17.45 -5.68
N PHE A 125 0.44 16.67 -6.54
CA PHE A 125 1.48 17.19 -7.42
C PHE A 125 0.90 18.15 -8.47
N GLU A 126 -0.27 17.85 -9.02
CA GLU A 126 -1.00 18.75 -9.93
C GLU A 126 -1.23 20.12 -9.26
N TYR A 127 -1.73 20.13 -8.02
CA TYR A 127 -2.04 21.38 -7.32
C TYR A 127 -0.77 22.11 -6.86
N GLN A 128 0.28 21.39 -6.46
CA GLN A 128 1.59 21.99 -6.14
C GLN A 128 2.22 22.67 -7.36
N LYS A 129 2.18 22.02 -8.54
CA LYS A 129 2.63 22.61 -9.81
C LYS A 129 1.82 23.85 -10.17
N ALA A 130 0.53 23.86 -9.83
CA ALA A 130 -0.35 25.02 -9.96
C ALA A 130 -0.16 26.09 -8.87
N GLY A 131 0.96 26.10 -8.13
CA GLY A 131 1.24 27.12 -7.12
C GLY A 131 0.42 27.00 -5.84
N CYS A 132 -0.27 25.88 -5.58
CA CYS A 132 -0.95 25.63 -4.30
C CYS A 132 0.03 24.96 -3.31
N PRO A 133 0.50 25.67 -2.27
CA PRO A 133 1.50 25.12 -1.36
C PRO A 133 0.88 24.07 -0.42
N ILE A 134 1.09 22.79 -0.76
CA ILE A 134 0.67 21.62 0.04
C ILE A 134 1.90 20.99 0.68
N TYR A 135 1.85 20.70 1.97
CA TYR A 135 2.90 19.93 2.67
C TYR A 135 2.52 18.44 2.70
N PHE A 136 2.95 17.70 1.66
CA PHE A 136 2.56 16.31 1.41
C PHE A 136 2.85 15.38 2.60
N GLY A 137 4.04 15.45 3.19
CA GLY A 137 4.45 14.57 4.29
C GLY A 137 3.50 14.64 5.50
N LEU A 138 3.09 15.84 5.92
CA LEU A 138 2.11 16.00 6.99
C LEU A 138 0.73 15.47 6.61
N ALA A 139 0.27 15.77 5.39
CA ALA A 139 -1.05 15.32 4.95
C ALA A 139 -1.14 13.80 4.85
N ARG A 140 -0.11 13.16 4.30
CA ARG A 140 0.00 11.70 4.23
C ARG A 140 0.12 11.08 5.63
N GLY A 141 0.90 11.70 6.52
CA GLY A 141 1.06 11.28 7.91
C GLY A 141 -0.26 11.34 8.71
N LEU A 142 -1.05 12.40 8.53
CA LEU A 142 -2.39 12.52 9.12
C LEU A 142 -3.37 11.46 8.57
N GLY A 143 -3.20 11.04 7.31
CA GLY A 143 -3.90 9.88 6.76
C GLY A 143 -3.56 8.58 7.50
N SER A 144 -2.28 8.29 7.74
CA SER A 144 -1.90 7.11 8.55
C SER A 144 -2.40 7.21 9.99
N ALA A 145 -2.37 8.41 10.58
CA ALA A 145 -2.90 8.64 11.92
C ALA A 145 -4.41 8.37 11.98
N SER A 146 -5.18 8.76 10.95
CA SER A 146 -6.60 8.43 10.89
C SER A 146 -6.84 6.94 10.78
N PHE A 147 -6.09 6.22 9.94
CA PHE A 147 -6.16 4.75 9.87
C PHE A 147 -5.92 4.12 11.25
N ALA A 148 -4.85 4.53 11.94
CA ALA A 148 -4.51 4.00 13.26
C ALA A 148 -5.66 4.24 14.25
N VAL A 149 -6.13 5.48 14.37
CA VAL A 149 -7.22 5.85 15.28
C VAL A 149 -8.51 5.10 14.92
N THR A 150 -8.91 5.09 13.64
CA THR A 150 -10.11 4.36 13.18
C THR A 150 -10.00 2.88 13.53
N SER A 151 -8.85 2.25 13.27
CA SER A 151 -8.66 0.82 13.56
C SER A 151 -8.79 0.48 15.05
N ALA A 152 -8.25 1.33 15.94
CA ALA A 152 -8.31 1.14 17.39
C ALA A 152 -9.74 1.17 17.95
N PHE A 153 -10.63 1.98 17.37
CA PHE A 153 -12.01 2.11 17.82
C PHE A 153 -12.99 1.19 17.09
N VAL A 154 -12.86 1.06 15.77
CA VAL A 154 -13.84 0.33 14.95
C VAL A 154 -13.94 -1.13 15.33
N GLY A 155 -12.83 -1.77 15.72
CA GLY A 155 -12.83 -3.16 16.17
C GLY A 155 -13.70 -3.40 17.40
N GLY A 156 -13.61 -2.50 18.38
CA GLY A 156 -14.48 -2.55 19.57
C GLY A 156 -15.95 -2.29 19.25
N PHE A 157 -16.25 -1.43 18.27
CA PHE A 157 -17.63 -1.21 17.83
C PHE A 157 -18.19 -2.39 17.05
N VAL A 158 -17.39 -3.04 16.20
CA VAL A 158 -17.80 -4.26 15.49
C VAL A 158 -18.11 -5.37 16.48
N ALA A 159 -17.27 -5.57 17.50
CA ALA A 159 -17.51 -6.57 18.55
C ALA A 159 -18.84 -6.36 19.31
N LYS A 160 -19.30 -5.12 19.46
CA LYS A 160 -20.53 -4.77 20.19
C LYS A 160 -21.79 -4.70 19.33
N SER A 161 -21.66 -4.22 18.09
CA SER A 161 -22.80 -3.81 17.25
C SER A 161 -22.85 -4.55 15.90
N GLY A 162 -21.92 -5.48 15.66
CA GLY A 162 -21.85 -6.30 14.46
C GLY A 162 -21.09 -5.65 13.30
N VAL A 163 -20.90 -6.41 12.22
CA VAL A 163 -20.04 -6.04 11.09
C VAL A 163 -20.58 -4.89 10.24
N ASN A 164 -21.87 -4.57 10.32
CA ASN A 164 -22.47 -3.46 9.57
C ASN A 164 -21.92 -2.09 9.99
N VAL A 165 -21.33 -1.99 11.19
CA VAL A 165 -20.59 -0.79 11.61
C VAL A 165 -19.50 -0.41 10.60
N LEU A 166 -18.84 -1.40 9.98
CA LEU A 166 -17.80 -1.15 8.97
C LEU A 166 -18.37 -0.37 7.79
N LEU A 167 -19.58 -0.73 7.33
CA LEU A 167 -20.26 -0.05 6.24
C LEU A 167 -20.72 1.35 6.65
N TYR A 168 -21.26 1.52 7.86
CA TYR A 168 -21.67 2.85 8.35
C TYR A 168 -20.50 3.83 8.44
N VAL A 169 -19.37 3.39 9.00
CA VAL A 169 -18.14 4.20 9.08
C VAL A 169 -17.60 4.49 7.68
N ASN A 170 -17.66 3.52 6.76
CA ASN A 170 -17.26 3.73 5.37
C ASN A 170 -18.14 4.79 4.68
N ILE A 171 -19.47 4.66 4.79
CA ILE A 171 -20.46 5.59 4.22
C ILE A 171 -20.24 7.00 4.76
N ALA A 172 -20.10 7.16 6.08
CA ALA A 172 -19.84 8.46 6.69
C ALA A 172 -18.53 9.08 6.18
N SER A 173 -17.47 8.27 6.05
CA SER A 173 -16.18 8.70 5.52
C SER A 173 -16.27 9.13 4.06
N MET A 174 -17.01 8.40 3.23
CA MET A 174 -17.21 8.72 1.81
C MET A 174 -18.09 9.95 1.59
N ILE A 175 -19.15 10.15 2.40
CA ILE A 175 -19.95 11.39 2.35
C ILE A 175 -19.07 12.60 2.68
N LEU A 176 -18.28 12.51 3.75
CA LEU A 176 -17.35 13.58 4.12
C LEU A 176 -16.31 13.82 3.01
N SER A 177 -15.75 12.75 2.44
CA SER A 177 -14.81 12.83 1.32
C SER A 177 -15.42 13.51 0.10
N ALA A 178 -16.67 13.18 -0.26
CA ALA A 178 -17.38 13.79 -1.37
C ALA A 178 -17.54 15.30 -1.18
N LEU A 179 -17.95 15.75 0.01
CA LEU A 179 -18.09 17.18 0.35
C LEU A 179 -16.75 17.93 0.23
N ILE A 180 -15.67 17.32 0.73
CA ILE A 180 -14.33 17.94 0.70
C ILE A 180 -13.82 18.02 -0.74
N VAL A 181 -13.83 16.91 -1.49
CA VAL A 181 -13.32 16.90 -2.87
C VAL A 181 -14.18 17.79 -3.78
N PHE A 182 -15.49 17.86 -3.53
CA PHE A 182 -16.38 18.75 -4.27
C PHE A 182 -16.00 20.23 -4.09
N THR A 183 -15.53 20.63 -2.90
CA THR A 183 -15.08 22.00 -2.62
C THR A 183 -13.60 22.25 -2.94
N PHE A 184 -12.82 21.20 -3.22
CA PHE A 184 -11.39 21.27 -3.51
C PHE A 184 -11.09 21.60 -4.99
N LYS A 185 -11.49 22.80 -5.45
CA LYS A 185 -11.25 23.26 -6.83
C LYS A 185 -9.93 24.03 -6.95
N LYS A 186 -9.21 23.84 -8.05
CA LYS A 186 -8.04 24.64 -8.44
C LYS A 186 -8.47 26.13 -8.63
N PRO A 187 -7.66 27.12 -8.21
CA PRO A 187 -7.91 28.53 -8.52
C PRO A 187 -7.91 28.80 -10.04
N LYS A 188 -8.92 29.50 -10.56
CA LYS A 188 -9.11 29.78 -11.99
C LYS A 188 -8.05 30.72 -12.60
N GLU A 189 -7.38 31.54 -11.79
CA GLU A 189 -6.43 32.55 -12.28
C GLU A 189 -5.06 31.99 -12.72
N ILE A 190 -4.80 30.70 -12.45
CA ILE A 190 -3.50 30.07 -12.72
C ILE A 190 -3.52 29.24 -14.02
N ASP A 191 -4.70 29.05 -14.63
CA ASP A 191 -4.82 28.37 -15.92
C ASP A 191 -4.29 29.23 -17.08
N ALA A 192 -4.31 30.57 -16.96
CA ALA A 192 -3.85 31.49 -18.01
C ALA A 192 -2.32 31.71 -18.08
N ALA A 193 -1.57 31.34 -17.02
CA ALA A 193 -0.11 31.49 -16.99
C ALA A 193 0.63 30.20 -17.38
N GLY A 194 -0.05 29.04 -17.41
CA GLY A 194 0.55 27.74 -17.72
C GLY A 194 0.45 27.31 -19.18
N GLU A 195 -0.29 28.04 -20.01
CA GLU A 195 -0.53 27.68 -21.42
C GLU A 195 0.47 28.31 -22.41
N ASN A 196 1.36 29.22 -21.98
CA ASN A 196 2.31 29.91 -22.87
C ASN A 196 3.80 29.51 -22.72
N ASP A 197 4.17 28.63 -21.79
CA ASP A 197 5.56 28.14 -21.64
C ASP A 197 5.73 26.68 -22.12
N GLY A 198 4.92 26.28 -23.10
CA GLY A 198 4.88 24.93 -23.67
C GLY A 198 5.41 24.83 -25.10
N ALA A 199 6.39 25.66 -25.49
CA ALA A 199 7.05 25.52 -26.80
C ALA A 199 8.49 26.02 -26.73
N GLY A 200 9.46 25.10 -26.81
CA GLY A 200 10.80 25.46 -27.23
C GLY A 200 11.95 24.76 -26.50
N SER A 201 12.56 23.85 -27.25
CA SER A 201 14.01 23.65 -27.32
C SER A 201 14.69 22.92 -26.16
N GLN A 202 14.92 21.64 -26.44
CA GLN A 202 16.25 21.04 -26.32
C GLN A 202 17.34 22.09 -26.60
N ASN A 203 18.28 22.26 -25.67
CA ASN A 203 19.62 22.73 -26.00
C ASN A 203 20.60 21.96 -25.14
N SER A 204 21.13 20.90 -25.76
CA SER A 204 22.46 20.39 -25.50
C SER A 204 23.49 21.50 -25.74
N GLN A 205 24.44 21.70 -24.83
CA GLN A 205 25.88 21.73 -25.17
C GLN A 205 26.73 21.99 -23.92
N GLY A 206 27.61 21.03 -23.65
CA GLY A 206 28.67 21.04 -22.65
C GLY A 206 29.37 19.70 -22.72
N ALA A 207 30.22 19.52 -23.74
CA ALA A 207 30.83 18.24 -24.10
C ALA A 207 31.84 17.73 -23.06
N GLN A 208 31.54 16.57 -22.47
CA GLN A 208 32.49 15.50 -22.14
C GLN A 208 31.82 14.17 -22.55
N PRO A 209 32.56 13.10 -22.90
CA PRO A 209 31.98 11.92 -23.54
C PRO A 209 31.21 11.07 -22.50
N GLU A 210 29.96 11.44 -22.26
CA GLU A 210 29.07 10.70 -21.36
C GLU A 210 28.31 9.63 -22.13
N LYS A 211 28.35 8.40 -21.62
CA LYS A 211 27.69 7.23 -22.21
C LYS A 211 26.22 7.55 -22.44
N VAL A 212 25.74 7.35 -23.67
CA VAL A 212 24.31 7.47 -24.01
C VAL A 212 23.52 6.56 -23.09
N ALA A 213 22.83 7.15 -22.09
CA ALA A 213 21.95 6.41 -21.20
C ALA A 213 20.74 5.93 -22.02
N VAL A 214 20.62 4.62 -22.17
CA VAL A 214 19.51 4.00 -22.92
C VAL A 214 18.54 3.42 -21.89
N ALA A 215 17.31 3.94 -21.86
CA ALA A 215 16.26 3.37 -21.02
C ALA A 215 16.02 1.88 -21.40
N HIS A 216 16.13 0.97 -20.43
CA HIS A 216 16.02 -0.47 -20.69
C HIS A 216 14.54 -0.88 -20.79
N ASN A 217 13.92 -0.71 -21.96
CA ASN A 217 12.47 -0.93 -22.14
C ASN A 217 12.04 -2.40 -22.08
N LYS A 218 12.96 -3.34 -22.28
CA LYS A 218 12.67 -4.78 -22.16
C LYS A 218 13.09 -5.30 -20.79
N ILE A 219 12.25 -6.13 -20.17
CA ILE A 219 12.54 -6.81 -18.89
C ILE A 219 13.85 -7.62 -18.99
N SER A 220 14.13 -8.23 -20.15
CA SER A 220 15.37 -8.99 -20.39
C SER A 220 16.63 -8.14 -20.25
N ASP A 221 16.57 -6.92 -20.78
CA ASP A 221 17.72 -6.02 -20.84
C ASP A 221 17.91 -5.41 -19.44
N PHE A 222 16.82 -5.00 -18.80
CA PHE A 222 16.81 -4.56 -17.41
C PHE A 222 17.37 -5.63 -16.46
N ALA A 223 16.98 -6.89 -16.64
CA ALA A 223 17.45 -7.99 -15.78
C ALA A 223 18.93 -8.32 -15.96
N ARG A 224 19.48 -8.13 -17.16
CA ARG A 224 20.92 -8.26 -17.42
C ARG A 224 21.71 -7.12 -16.80
N THR A 225 21.16 -5.91 -16.83
CA THR A 225 21.80 -4.72 -16.25
C THR A 225 21.74 -4.73 -14.71
N TYR A 226 20.63 -5.17 -14.11
CA TYR A 226 20.43 -5.18 -12.65
C TYR A 226 20.13 -6.60 -12.10
N PRO A 227 21.05 -7.56 -12.23
CA PRO A 227 20.80 -8.96 -11.87
C PRO A 227 20.58 -9.15 -10.36
N ALA A 228 21.32 -8.41 -9.52
CA ALA A 228 21.15 -8.42 -8.06
C ALA A 228 19.73 -8.00 -7.66
N PHE A 229 19.24 -6.90 -8.26
CA PHE A 229 17.91 -6.38 -7.99
C PHE A 229 16.81 -7.36 -8.42
N MET A 230 16.91 -7.94 -9.62
CA MET A 230 15.90 -8.89 -10.11
C MET A 230 15.80 -10.14 -9.23
N LEU A 231 16.94 -10.70 -8.79
CA LEU A 231 16.91 -11.82 -7.84
C LEU A 231 16.36 -11.39 -6.48
N PHE A 232 16.66 -10.16 -6.03
CA PHE A 232 16.09 -9.61 -4.81
C PHE A 232 14.57 -9.44 -4.87
N LEU A 233 13.99 -9.13 -6.04
CA LEU A 233 12.53 -9.08 -6.20
C LEU A 233 11.88 -10.44 -5.91
N VAL A 234 12.53 -11.55 -6.23
CA VAL A 234 12.04 -12.90 -5.86
C VAL A 234 12.00 -13.05 -4.34
N GLY A 235 13.05 -12.61 -3.65
CA GLY A 235 13.06 -12.56 -2.18
C GLY A 235 11.96 -11.65 -1.62
N THR A 236 11.72 -10.50 -2.27
CA THR A 236 10.65 -9.56 -1.92
C THR A 236 9.27 -10.21 -2.03
N ILE A 237 8.98 -10.93 -3.12
CA ILE A 237 7.74 -11.71 -3.26
C ILE A 237 7.55 -12.66 -2.08
N CYS A 238 8.60 -13.34 -1.64
CA CYS A 238 8.55 -14.26 -0.50
C CYS A 238 8.29 -13.55 0.85
N PHE A 239 8.93 -12.41 1.12
CA PHE A 239 8.66 -11.65 2.36
C PHE A 239 7.25 -11.10 2.39
N PHE A 240 6.79 -10.58 1.25
CA PHE A 240 5.47 -10.00 1.15
C PHE A 240 4.37 -11.05 1.05
N PHE A 241 4.67 -12.27 0.62
CA PHE A 241 3.79 -13.41 0.82
C PHE A 241 3.47 -13.59 2.31
N ALA A 242 4.50 -13.69 3.15
CA ALA A 242 4.31 -13.88 4.59
C ALA A 242 3.68 -12.65 5.27
N HIS A 243 4.09 -11.45 4.87
CA HIS A 243 3.54 -10.19 5.41
C HIS A 243 2.05 -10.03 5.09
N ASN A 244 1.65 -10.23 3.82
CA ASN A 244 0.27 -10.07 3.41
C ASN A 244 -0.61 -11.21 3.94
N MET A 245 -0.10 -12.45 4.00
CA MET A 245 -0.77 -13.56 4.70
C MET A 245 -1.17 -13.18 6.13
N ILE A 246 -0.26 -12.60 6.92
CA ILE A 246 -0.57 -12.18 8.29
C ILE A 246 -1.67 -11.11 8.29
N ASN A 247 -1.58 -10.09 7.42
CA ASN A 247 -2.51 -8.96 7.45
C ASN A 247 -3.90 -9.33 6.90
N ASP A 248 -3.96 -10.05 5.78
CA ASP A 248 -5.22 -10.42 5.12
C ASP A 248 -6.01 -11.45 5.95
N PHE A 249 -5.33 -12.34 6.67
CA PHE A 249 -5.94 -13.35 7.56
C PHE A 249 -5.67 -13.09 9.05
N MET A 250 -5.45 -11.83 9.41
CA MET A 250 -5.07 -11.43 10.78
C MET A 250 -6.14 -11.81 11.81
N ILE A 251 -7.43 -11.66 11.45
CA ILE A 251 -8.53 -11.98 12.37
C ILE A 251 -8.57 -13.48 12.70
N GLN A 252 -8.24 -14.36 11.75
CA GLN A 252 -8.20 -15.80 11.96
C GLN A 252 -7.11 -16.18 12.95
N ILE A 253 -5.91 -15.59 12.79
CA ILE A 253 -4.78 -15.77 13.71
C ILE A 253 -5.18 -15.31 15.11
N ILE A 254 -5.75 -14.10 15.23
CA ILE A 254 -6.15 -13.52 16.52
C ILE A 254 -7.23 -14.37 17.20
N ARG A 255 -8.24 -14.85 16.47
CA ARG A 255 -9.28 -15.74 17.01
C ARG A 255 -8.70 -17.08 17.48
N GLY A 256 -7.72 -17.62 16.77
CA GLY A 256 -6.98 -18.82 17.19
C GLY A 256 -6.23 -18.66 18.52
N LEU A 257 -5.94 -17.42 18.92
CA LEU A 257 -5.27 -17.05 20.18
C LEU A 257 -6.23 -16.54 21.26
N GLY A 258 -7.54 -16.64 21.03
CA GLY A 258 -8.59 -16.22 21.97
C GLY A 258 -8.97 -14.74 21.91
N GLY A 259 -8.55 -14.00 20.87
CA GLY A 259 -8.97 -12.62 20.64
C GLY A 259 -10.12 -12.47 19.64
N GLY A 260 -10.47 -11.23 19.30
CA GLY A 260 -11.48 -10.91 18.30
C GLY A 260 -11.21 -9.60 17.56
N GLU A 261 -12.28 -8.90 17.18
CA GLU A 261 -12.22 -7.71 16.32
C GLU A 261 -11.58 -6.52 17.03
N LYS A 262 -11.71 -6.44 18.36
CA LYS A 262 -11.05 -5.41 19.17
C LYS A 262 -9.53 -5.54 19.09
N GLU A 263 -9.02 -6.75 19.25
CA GLU A 263 -7.60 -7.07 19.16
C GLU A 263 -7.06 -6.88 17.73
N LEU A 264 -7.88 -7.16 16.71
CA LEU A 264 -7.55 -6.83 15.32
C LEU A 264 -7.34 -5.32 15.15
N GLY A 265 -8.20 -4.51 15.75
CA GLY A 265 -8.07 -3.05 15.78
C GLY A 265 -6.78 -2.58 16.44
N TYR A 266 -6.46 -3.13 17.61
CA TYR A 266 -5.20 -2.82 18.32
C TYR A 266 -3.96 -3.27 17.55
N SER A 267 -4.03 -4.40 16.86
CA SER A 267 -2.94 -4.88 16.00
C SER A 267 -2.65 -3.91 14.85
N ASN A 268 -3.70 -3.46 14.14
CA ASN A 268 -3.59 -2.46 13.08
C ASN A 268 -3.05 -1.13 13.60
N PHE A 269 -3.55 -0.66 14.75
CA PHE A 269 -3.07 0.55 15.41
C PHE A 269 -1.59 0.46 15.78
N LEU A 270 -1.17 -0.65 16.39
CA LEU A 270 0.21 -0.90 16.78
C LEU A 270 1.15 -0.86 15.57
N GLN A 271 0.79 -1.57 14.49
CA GLN A 271 1.57 -1.56 13.25
C GLN A 271 1.73 -0.12 12.69
N ALA A 272 0.62 0.62 12.59
CA ALA A 272 0.64 1.98 12.04
C ALA A 272 1.46 2.97 12.89
N ILE A 273 1.37 2.90 14.23
CA ILE A 273 2.16 3.78 15.11
C ILE A 273 3.65 3.47 15.06
N LEU A 274 4.02 2.19 14.98
CA LEU A 274 5.43 1.79 14.94
C LEU A 274 6.12 2.18 13.63
N GLU A 275 5.38 2.25 12.53
CA GLU A 275 5.92 2.61 11.21
C GLU A 275 6.37 4.08 11.12
N LEU A 276 5.58 5.01 11.68
CA LEU A 276 5.79 6.45 11.47
C LEU A 276 7.16 6.97 11.97
N PRO A 277 7.61 6.65 13.21
CA PRO A 277 8.91 7.12 13.70
C PRO A 277 10.07 6.53 12.90
N VAL A 278 9.99 5.25 12.53
CA VAL A 278 11.06 4.56 11.80
C VAL A 278 11.22 5.18 10.42
N MET A 279 10.13 5.36 9.67
CA MET A 279 10.19 5.99 8.35
C MET A 279 10.72 7.43 8.41
N ALA A 280 10.40 8.19 9.47
CA ALA A 280 10.94 9.54 9.65
C ALA A 280 12.44 9.56 9.95
N LEU A 281 12.95 8.55 10.66
CA LEU A 281 14.35 8.49 11.12
C LEU A 281 15.28 7.67 10.22
N ILE A 282 14.74 6.91 9.27
CA ILE A 282 15.53 5.97 8.44
C ILE A 282 16.64 6.64 7.64
N GLY A 283 16.43 7.89 7.19
CA GLY A 283 17.43 8.66 6.45
C GLY A 283 18.72 8.87 7.26
N PHE A 284 18.65 8.96 8.59
CA PHE A 284 19.84 9.05 9.44
C PHE A 284 20.62 7.73 9.49
N VAL A 285 19.92 6.59 9.42
CA VAL A 285 20.51 5.25 9.43
C VAL A 285 21.13 4.94 8.07
N LEU A 286 20.45 5.29 6.97
CA LEU A 286 20.92 5.06 5.60
C LEU A 286 22.18 5.87 5.25
N LYS A 287 22.45 6.98 5.95
CA LYS A 287 23.75 7.67 5.88
C LYS A 287 24.92 6.85 6.40
N LYS A 288 24.67 5.87 7.28
CA LYS A 288 25.70 5.06 7.94
C LYS A 288 25.74 3.62 7.44
N ILE A 289 24.61 3.09 6.98
CA ILE A 289 24.49 1.69 6.53
C ILE A 289 23.90 1.69 5.12
N ALA A 290 24.58 1.01 4.20
CA ALA A 290 24.14 0.91 2.81
C ALA A 290 22.73 0.32 2.69
N SER A 291 21.92 0.89 1.78
CA SER A 291 20.54 0.49 1.49
C SER A 291 20.37 -1.02 1.28
N ARG A 292 21.29 -1.67 0.56
CA ARG A 292 21.28 -3.13 0.34
C ARG A 292 21.28 -3.97 1.61
N TRP A 293 22.02 -3.53 2.65
CA TRP A 293 22.11 -4.26 3.91
C TRP A 293 20.90 -4.00 4.80
N MET A 294 20.30 -2.81 4.70
CA MET A 294 19.01 -2.52 5.32
C MET A 294 17.89 -3.40 4.73
N LEU A 295 17.91 -3.68 3.44
CA LEU A 295 16.96 -4.60 2.80
C LEU A 295 17.10 -6.04 3.31
N VAL A 296 18.32 -6.55 3.43
CA VAL A 296 18.58 -7.88 4.03
C VAL A 296 18.15 -7.93 5.49
N PHE A 297 18.48 -6.89 6.27
CA PHE A 297 18.07 -6.77 7.67
C PHE A 297 16.55 -6.79 7.82
N SER A 298 15.84 -6.02 6.98
CA SER A 298 14.38 -6.00 6.95
C SER A 298 13.78 -7.37 6.61
N GLY A 299 14.32 -8.06 5.60
CA GLY A 299 13.93 -9.44 5.27
C GLY A 299 14.12 -10.40 6.45
N ALA A 300 15.26 -10.32 7.14
CA ALA A 300 15.50 -11.12 8.35
C ALA A 300 14.51 -10.78 9.48
N ALA A 301 14.15 -9.50 9.65
CA ALA A 301 13.14 -9.08 10.61
C ALA A 301 11.74 -9.62 10.28
N PHE A 302 11.34 -9.69 9.00
CA PHE A 302 10.12 -10.39 8.59
C PHE A 302 10.15 -11.87 8.99
N PHE A 303 11.28 -12.54 8.81
CA PHE A 303 11.43 -13.95 9.19
C PHE A 303 11.36 -14.15 10.71
N VAL A 304 12.05 -13.31 11.49
CA VAL A 304 11.96 -13.36 12.96
C VAL A 304 10.52 -13.10 13.42
N LYS A 305 9.83 -12.12 12.82
CA LYS A 305 8.40 -11.86 13.06
C LYS A 305 7.58 -13.14 12.88
N MET A 306 7.78 -13.87 11.78
CA MET A 306 7.10 -15.14 11.48
C MET A 306 7.42 -16.23 12.51
N VAL A 307 8.69 -16.42 12.86
CA VAL A 307 9.10 -17.45 13.84
C VAL A 307 8.49 -17.16 15.23
N VAL A 308 8.53 -15.91 15.68
CA VAL A 308 7.91 -15.50 16.96
C VAL A 308 6.39 -15.68 16.90
N LEU A 309 5.75 -15.38 15.77
CA LEU A 309 4.31 -15.58 15.58
C LEU A 309 3.93 -17.06 15.65
N MET A 310 4.73 -17.93 15.03
CA MET A 310 4.49 -19.39 15.04
C MET A 310 4.62 -19.98 16.46
N ALA A 311 5.43 -19.36 17.32
CA ALA A 311 5.54 -19.71 18.74
C ALA A 311 4.48 -19.04 19.63
N ALA A 312 3.58 -18.23 19.07
CA ALA A 312 2.59 -17.51 19.86
C ALA A 312 1.51 -18.46 20.39
N GLY A 313 1.49 -18.66 21.71
CA GLY A 313 0.42 -19.39 22.41
C GLY A 313 -0.67 -18.47 23.00
N ASN A 314 -0.50 -17.15 22.90
CA ASN A 314 -1.44 -16.15 23.43
C ASN A 314 -1.27 -14.79 22.72
N LEU A 315 -2.18 -13.86 22.99
CA LEU A 315 -2.19 -12.53 22.40
C LEU A 315 -0.96 -11.67 22.76
N ALA A 316 -0.32 -11.88 23.92
CA ALA A 316 0.85 -11.10 24.31
C ALA A 316 2.06 -11.42 23.41
N VAL A 317 2.33 -12.70 23.16
CA VAL A 317 3.38 -13.13 22.23
C VAL A 317 3.06 -12.69 20.80
N TYR A 318 1.78 -12.69 20.42
CA TYR A 318 1.32 -12.13 19.15
C TYR A 318 1.66 -10.65 19.00
N TYR A 319 1.31 -9.78 19.96
CA TYR A 319 1.63 -8.34 19.89
C TYR A 319 3.14 -8.09 19.91
N PHE A 320 3.89 -8.92 20.65
CA PHE A 320 5.35 -8.88 20.60
C PHE A 320 5.87 -9.21 19.19
N SER A 321 5.35 -10.25 18.53
CA SER A 321 5.66 -10.53 17.12
C SER A 321 5.28 -9.35 16.20
N GLN A 322 4.08 -8.79 16.35
CA GLN A 322 3.65 -7.65 15.52
C GLN A 322 4.55 -6.42 15.69
N SER A 323 5.19 -6.26 16.85
CA SER A 323 6.13 -5.15 17.07
C SER A 323 7.35 -5.21 16.16
N PHE A 324 7.75 -6.40 15.66
CA PHE A 324 8.83 -6.53 14.68
C PHE A 324 8.53 -5.86 13.33
N GLN A 325 7.28 -5.45 13.08
CA GLN A 325 6.90 -4.59 11.95
C GLN A 325 7.80 -3.35 11.84
N LEU A 326 8.26 -2.82 12.98
CA LEU A 326 9.14 -1.66 13.08
C LEU A 326 10.51 -1.89 12.40
N PHE A 327 11.03 -3.13 12.42
CA PHE A 327 12.30 -3.49 11.79
C PHE A 327 12.11 -4.09 10.40
N ALA A 328 10.91 -4.59 10.12
CA ALA A 328 10.54 -5.23 8.87
C ALA A 328 10.03 -4.19 7.86
N TYR A 329 8.72 -4.07 7.70
CA TYR A 329 8.09 -3.22 6.70
C TYR A 329 8.50 -1.74 6.79
N ALA A 330 8.59 -1.18 8.01
CA ALA A 330 8.92 0.23 8.20
C ALA A 330 10.34 0.59 7.70
N VAL A 331 11.26 -0.37 7.72
CA VAL A 331 12.61 -0.24 7.13
C VAL A 331 12.58 -0.54 5.64
N PHE A 332 11.84 -1.57 5.21
CA PHE A 332 11.82 -2.05 3.82
C PHE A 332 11.48 -0.93 2.83
N VAL A 333 10.36 -0.25 3.06
CA VAL A 333 9.79 0.72 2.12
C VAL A 333 10.79 1.83 1.76
N PRO A 334 11.34 2.58 2.74
CA PRO A 334 12.34 3.59 2.43
C PRO A 334 13.66 2.97 1.93
N ALA A 335 14.15 1.88 2.51
CA ALA A 335 15.42 1.29 2.08
C ALA A 335 15.38 0.83 0.61
N ALA A 336 14.23 0.34 0.13
CA ALA A 336 14.02 -0.07 -1.26
C ALA A 336 14.01 1.14 -2.21
N ALA A 337 13.44 2.26 -1.76
CA ALA A 337 13.49 3.53 -2.49
C ALA A 337 14.94 4.01 -2.69
N TYR A 338 15.72 4.04 -1.60
CA TYR A 338 17.13 4.44 -1.63
C TYR A 338 17.99 3.49 -2.46
N TYR A 339 17.78 2.18 -2.35
CA TYR A 339 18.54 1.19 -3.13
C TYR A 339 18.39 1.42 -4.63
N VAL A 340 17.18 1.66 -5.10
CA VAL A 340 16.92 1.97 -6.52
C VAL A 340 17.58 3.29 -6.93
N SER A 341 17.46 4.34 -6.12
CA SER A 341 18.08 5.64 -6.47
C SER A 341 19.61 5.59 -6.49
N GLU A 342 20.23 4.76 -5.64
CA GLU A 342 21.69 4.61 -5.55
C GLU A 342 22.29 3.65 -6.60
N THR A 343 21.48 2.72 -7.13
CA THR A 343 21.97 1.59 -7.95
C THR A 343 21.49 1.61 -9.39
N MET A 344 20.49 2.42 -9.73
CA MET A 344 19.91 2.46 -11.07
C MET A 344 20.11 3.81 -11.74
N GLU A 345 20.31 3.77 -13.06
CA GLU A 345 20.33 4.97 -13.90
C GLU A 345 19.00 5.73 -13.77
N GLU A 346 19.04 7.06 -13.88
CA GLU A 346 17.89 7.94 -13.67
C GLU A 346 16.64 7.51 -14.46
N LEU A 347 16.83 7.11 -15.73
CA LEU A 347 15.77 6.63 -16.62
C LEU A 347 15.14 5.30 -16.19
N ASP A 348 15.83 4.51 -15.37
CA ASP A 348 15.40 3.20 -14.89
C ASP A 348 14.82 3.23 -13.47
N GLN A 349 15.02 4.31 -12.70
CA GLN A 349 14.59 4.38 -11.29
C GLN A 349 13.08 4.23 -11.11
N VAL A 350 12.28 4.89 -11.95
CA VAL A 350 10.80 4.77 -11.90
C VAL A 350 10.36 3.33 -12.14
N LYS A 351 11.02 2.64 -13.09
CA LYS A 351 10.77 1.23 -13.39
C LYS A 351 11.20 0.32 -12.24
N GLY A 352 12.34 0.60 -11.60
CA GLY A 352 12.77 -0.08 -10.37
C GLY A 352 11.72 0.00 -9.25
N GLN A 353 11.19 1.20 -8.97
CA GLN A 353 10.11 1.37 -7.99
C GLN A 353 8.84 0.60 -8.38
N ALA A 354 8.47 0.61 -9.66
CA ALA A 354 7.32 -0.12 -10.16
C ALA A 354 7.50 -1.64 -10.00
N TYR A 355 8.71 -2.17 -10.20
CA TYR A 355 9.00 -3.59 -10.00
C TYR A 355 8.99 -4.01 -8.52
N ILE A 356 9.47 -3.17 -7.59
CA ILE A 356 9.29 -3.43 -6.15
C ILE A 356 7.81 -3.51 -5.80
N THR A 357 7.02 -2.53 -6.24
CA THR A 357 5.57 -2.51 -6.01
C THR A 357 4.89 -3.75 -6.60
N SER A 358 5.29 -4.15 -7.81
CA SER A 358 4.80 -5.37 -8.46
C SER A 358 5.13 -6.62 -7.66
N ALA A 359 6.35 -6.73 -7.13
CA ALA A 359 6.77 -7.85 -6.29
C ALA A 359 5.94 -7.94 -4.99
N ILE A 360 5.65 -6.80 -4.35
CA ILE A 360 4.76 -6.72 -3.18
C ILE A 360 3.36 -7.24 -3.53
N THR A 361 2.78 -6.76 -4.63
CA THR A 361 1.46 -7.19 -5.10
C THR A 361 1.42 -8.68 -5.43
N ILE A 362 2.43 -9.20 -6.14
CA ILE A 362 2.52 -10.62 -6.49
C ILE A 362 2.59 -11.48 -5.22
N GLY A 363 3.39 -11.08 -4.23
CA GLY A 363 3.44 -11.74 -2.92
C GLY A 363 2.07 -11.81 -2.26
N GLY A 364 1.32 -10.69 -2.27
CA GLY A 364 -0.05 -10.61 -1.74
C GLY A 364 -1.08 -11.45 -2.50
N VAL A 365 -0.96 -11.53 -3.82
CA VAL A 365 -1.86 -12.35 -4.64
C VAL A 365 -1.66 -13.83 -4.32
N PHE A 366 -0.41 -14.30 -4.33
CA PHE A 366 -0.13 -15.69 -3.99
C PHE A 366 -0.48 -16.01 -2.54
N SER A 367 -0.22 -15.11 -1.60
CA SER A 367 -0.59 -15.33 -0.19
C SER A 367 -2.09 -15.48 -0.02
N ASN A 368 -2.88 -14.62 -0.68
CA ASN A 368 -4.33 -14.69 -0.61
C ASN A 368 -4.89 -16.00 -1.20
N LEU A 369 -4.41 -16.40 -2.38
CA LEU A 369 -4.88 -17.63 -3.04
C LEU A 369 -4.48 -18.90 -2.30
N ILE A 370 -3.25 -18.97 -1.79
CA ILE A 370 -2.72 -20.17 -1.13
C ILE A 370 -3.19 -20.27 0.32
N SER A 371 -3.08 -19.17 1.09
CA SER A 371 -3.34 -19.20 2.53
C SER A 371 -4.82 -19.37 2.85
N GLY A 372 -5.73 -18.86 2.01
CA GLY A 372 -7.17 -19.09 2.16
C GLY A 372 -7.52 -20.59 2.09
N VAL A 373 -6.93 -21.32 1.14
CA VAL A 373 -7.11 -22.77 0.98
C VAL A 373 -6.52 -23.53 2.17
N ILE A 374 -5.29 -23.19 2.57
CA ILE A 374 -4.63 -23.83 3.71
C ILE A 374 -5.45 -23.61 4.99
N LEU A 375 -5.99 -22.40 5.22
CA LEU A 375 -6.81 -22.12 6.39
C LEU A 375 -8.08 -22.96 6.44
N ASP A 376 -8.79 -23.10 5.31
CA ASP A 376 -10.03 -23.88 5.27
C ASP A 376 -9.78 -25.39 5.44
N GLN A 377 -8.68 -25.93 4.91
CA GLN A 377 -8.41 -27.38 4.88
C GLN A 377 -7.55 -27.87 6.04
N LEU A 378 -6.56 -27.08 6.46
CA LEU A 378 -5.47 -27.48 7.36
C LEU A 378 -5.36 -26.58 8.60
N GLY A 379 -6.01 -25.41 8.60
CA GLY A 379 -6.03 -24.47 9.73
C GLY A 379 -4.82 -23.53 9.81
N ILE A 380 -4.69 -22.86 10.96
CA ILE A 380 -3.77 -21.73 11.17
C ILE A 380 -2.31 -22.18 11.21
N ASN A 381 -1.99 -23.27 11.91
CA ASN A 381 -0.59 -23.70 12.10
C ASN A 381 0.11 -24.04 10.76
N PRO A 382 -0.49 -24.83 9.85
CA PRO A 382 0.11 -25.09 8.54
C PRO A 382 0.23 -23.83 7.67
N MET A 383 -0.70 -22.87 7.80
CA MET A 383 -0.59 -21.57 7.13
C MET A 383 0.64 -20.80 7.65
N LEU A 384 0.80 -20.66 8.97
CA LEU A 384 1.94 -19.96 9.58
C LEU A 384 3.28 -20.64 9.27
N LEU A 385 3.31 -21.99 9.24
CA LEU A 385 4.49 -22.74 8.83
C LEU A 385 4.85 -22.45 7.36
N THR A 386 3.87 -22.46 6.47
CA THR A 386 4.06 -22.14 5.05
C THR A 386 4.65 -20.74 4.88
N GLY A 387 4.06 -19.74 5.53
CA GLY A 387 4.59 -18.37 5.53
C GLY A 387 6.01 -18.28 6.09
N THR A 388 6.32 -19.01 7.17
CA THR A 388 7.66 -19.03 7.78
C THR A 388 8.70 -19.62 6.81
N ILE A 389 8.41 -20.76 6.18
CA ILE A 389 9.31 -21.41 5.21
C ILE A 389 9.53 -20.49 4.00
N VAL A 390 8.45 -19.97 3.41
CA VAL A 390 8.53 -19.08 2.24
C VAL A 390 9.35 -17.83 2.58
N CYS A 391 9.10 -17.21 3.73
CA CYS A 391 9.86 -16.05 4.19
C CYS A 391 11.35 -16.37 4.37
N GLY A 392 11.68 -17.51 5.00
CA GLY A 392 13.07 -17.95 5.20
C GLY A 392 13.81 -18.18 3.89
N VAL A 393 13.17 -18.82 2.91
CA VAL A 393 13.70 -18.95 1.54
C VAL A 393 13.94 -17.57 0.92
N GLY A 394 13.01 -16.63 1.10
CA GLY A 394 13.16 -15.24 0.68
C GLY A 394 14.41 -14.59 1.27
N VAL A 395 14.73 -14.84 2.55
CA VAL A 395 15.87 -14.21 3.25
C VAL A 395 17.17 -14.70 2.62
N ILE A 396 17.25 -16.00 2.36
CA ILE A 396 18.40 -16.62 1.71
C ILE A 396 18.59 -16.04 0.31
N ILE A 397 17.52 -15.94 -0.49
CA ILE A 397 17.56 -15.36 -1.84
C ILE A 397 18.04 -13.90 -1.79
N ALA A 398 17.45 -13.08 -0.92
CA ALA A 398 17.81 -11.67 -0.78
C ALA A 398 19.27 -11.49 -0.32
N PHE A 399 19.74 -12.32 0.61
CA PHE A 399 21.13 -12.30 1.05
C PHE A 399 22.09 -12.68 -0.08
N VAL A 400 21.77 -13.72 -0.85
CA VAL A 400 22.58 -14.13 -2.01
C VAL A 400 22.62 -13.03 -3.07
N ALA A 401 21.46 -12.45 -3.39
CA ALA A 401 21.35 -11.33 -4.33
C ALA A 401 22.22 -10.14 -3.92
N MET A 402 22.08 -9.67 -2.68
CA MET A 402 22.74 -8.46 -2.20
C MET A 402 24.24 -8.65 -1.91
N LYS A 403 24.69 -9.88 -1.66
CA LYS A 403 26.10 -10.17 -1.34
C LYS A 403 26.92 -10.59 -2.55
N LYS A 404 26.38 -11.45 -3.44
CA LYS A 404 27.17 -12.15 -4.46
C LYS A 404 27.05 -11.57 -5.86
N LEU A 405 25.98 -10.83 -6.18
CA LEU A 405 25.76 -10.30 -7.52
C LEU A 405 26.27 -8.86 -7.67
N PRO A 406 26.67 -8.45 -8.88
CA PRO A 406 27.16 -7.10 -9.14
C PRO A 406 26.06 -6.06 -8.94
N HIS A 407 26.46 -4.90 -8.42
CA HIS A 407 25.60 -3.75 -8.19
C HIS A 407 26.15 -2.59 -9.02
N ASN A 408 25.34 -1.99 -9.88
CA ASN A 408 25.71 -0.76 -10.59
C ASN A 408 25.62 0.44 -9.63
N THR A 409 26.50 0.52 -8.65
CA THR A 409 26.47 1.65 -7.71
C THR A 409 26.97 2.90 -8.42
N GLN A 410 26.09 3.87 -8.69
CA GLN A 410 26.52 5.22 -9.05
C GLN A 410 27.06 5.84 -7.77
N LYS A 411 28.37 6.12 -7.70
CA LYS A 411 28.90 6.96 -6.62
C LYS A 411 28.33 8.37 -6.84
N ILE A 412 27.36 8.75 -6.01
CA ILE A 412 26.92 10.14 -5.86
C ILE A 412 28.05 10.96 -5.26
#